data_AF-A1RS29-F1
#
_entry.id   AF-A1RS29-F1
#
_cell.length_a   1.000
_cell.length_b   1.000
_cell.length_c   1.000
_cell.angle_alpha   90.00
_cell.angle_beta   90.00
_cell.angle_gamma   90.00
#
_symmetry.space_group_name_H-M   'P 1'
#
loop_
_entity.id
_entity.type
_entity.pdbx_description
1 polymer ?
#
loop_
_entity_poly.entity_id
_entity_poly.type
_entity_poly.pdbx_seq_one_letter_code
_entity_poly.pdbx_strand_id
1 'polypeptide(L)'
;MEVFAPLPTELVKRFGARKIDDKYEISAINLPWVIKQEINFIFTPGEKYVVDGVEIDGLVPPWEAYVSFVDPSGEFGIGYIATGRRRMFECVHKVYTTPLYLQLAPYIVVKPVELLLSDKPNVIDCVERVFHARYIAVFINAPINIVQKIKTTLSPNIKRNI
;
A
#
# COMPACT_ATOMS: atom_id res chain seq x y z
N MET A 1 -19.54 -5.63 -13.00
CA MET A 1 -18.11 -5.33 -12.75
C MET A 1 -18.00 -3.85 -12.48
N GLU A 2 -17.26 -3.45 -11.47
CA GLU A 2 -17.06 -2.03 -11.18
C GLU A 2 -15.93 -1.48 -12.07
N VAL A 3 -16.16 -0.31 -12.66
CA VAL A 3 -15.24 0.32 -13.61
C VAL A 3 -14.74 1.63 -13.03
N PHE A 4 -13.41 1.80 -12.95
CA PHE A 4 -12.78 3.06 -12.59
C PHE A 4 -12.49 3.87 -13.87
N ALA A 5 -13.31 4.91 -14.11
CA ALA A 5 -13.26 5.76 -15.29
C ALA A 5 -13.45 7.26 -14.99
N PRO A 6 -12.70 7.86 -14.04
CA PRO A 6 -12.74 9.30 -13.79
C PRO A 6 -12.25 10.10 -15.01
N LEU A 7 -12.69 11.36 -15.11
CA LEU A 7 -12.30 12.22 -16.23
C LEU A 7 -10.78 12.51 -16.20
N PRO A 8 -10.13 12.73 -17.36
CA PRO A 8 -8.71 13.08 -17.42
C PRO A 8 -8.30 14.26 -16.53
N THR A 9 -9.18 15.26 -16.39
CA THR A 9 -8.95 16.40 -15.50
C THR A 9 -8.96 16.01 -14.03
N GLU A 10 -9.80 15.06 -13.63
CA GLU A 10 -9.82 14.50 -12.27
C GLU A 10 -8.59 13.64 -12.02
N LEU A 11 -8.14 12.88 -13.02
CA LEU A 11 -6.91 12.08 -12.95
C LEU A 11 -5.70 12.93 -12.56
N VAL A 12 -5.50 14.03 -13.26
CA VAL A 12 -4.39 14.94 -12.97
C VAL A 12 -4.58 15.64 -11.61
N LYS A 13 -5.76 16.21 -11.35
CA LYS A 13 -5.98 17.06 -10.17
C LYS A 13 -6.06 16.29 -8.85
N ARG A 14 -6.71 15.12 -8.84
CA ARG A 14 -6.98 14.36 -7.61
C ARG A 14 -5.98 13.25 -7.38
N PHE A 15 -5.53 12.60 -8.44
CA PHE A 15 -4.68 11.40 -8.34
C PHE A 15 -3.23 11.66 -8.81
N GLY A 16 -2.92 12.90 -9.21
CA GLY A 16 -1.56 13.29 -9.62
C GLY A 16 -1.10 12.57 -10.88
N ALA A 17 -2.04 12.21 -11.77
CA ALA A 17 -1.72 11.47 -12.98
C ALA A 17 -0.76 12.23 -13.90
N ARG A 18 0.18 11.50 -14.52
CA ARG A 18 1.07 12.02 -15.56
C ARG A 18 0.60 11.51 -16.91
N LYS A 19 0.52 12.39 -17.91
CA LYS A 19 0.21 11.96 -19.28
C LYS A 19 1.45 11.32 -19.90
N ILE A 20 1.30 10.09 -20.38
CA ILE A 20 2.34 9.33 -21.10
C ILE A 20 1.68 8.83 -22.39
N ASP A 21 2.15 9.34 -23.53
CA ASP A 21 1.54 9.15 -24.83
C ASP A 21 0.03 9.50 -24.80
N ASP A 22 -0.83 8.53 -25.12
CA ASP A 22 -2.30 8.66 -25.12
C ASP A 22 -2.95 8.22 -23.80
N LYS A 23 -2.16 7.93 -22.77
CA LYS A 23 -2.65 7.42 -21.48
C LYS A 23 -2.26 8.32 -20.31
N TYR A 24 -2.92 8.08 -19.19
CA TYR A 24 -2.69 8.72 -17.91
C TYR A 24 -2.14 7.68 -16.93
N GLU A 25 -0.87 7.84 -16.55
CA GLU A 25 -0.21 7.01 -15.55
C GLU A 25 -0.45 7.56 -14.14
N ILE A 26 -0.86 6.69 -13.22
CA ILE A 26 -1.14 7.02 -11.82
C ILE A 26 -0.37 6.03 -10.94
N SER A 27 0.39 6.52 -9.95
CA SER A 27 0.96 5.61 -8.94
C SER A 27 -0.15 4.99 -8.09
N ALA A 28 -0.07 3.69 -7.84
CA ALA A 28 -1.08 2.98 -7.07
C ALA A 28 -1.29 3.57 -5.66
N ILE A 29 -0.28 4.20 -5.05
CA ILE A 29 -0.42 4.89 -3.76
C ILE A 29 -1.38 6.10 -3.81
N ASN A 30 -1.65 6.66 -4.99
CA ASN A 30 -2.56 7.79 -5.14
C ASN A 30 -3.99 7.38 -5.46
N LEU A 31 -4.28 6.09 -5.61
CA LEU A 31 -5.61 5.62 -6.00
C LEU A 31 -6.57 5.61 -4.81
N PRO A 32 -7.89 5.77 -5.04
CA PRO A 32 -8.86 6.06 -3.98
C PRO A 32 -9.09 4.90 -3.00
N TRP A 33 -8.67 3.70 -3.33
CA TRP A 33 -8.75 2.51 -2.47
C TRP A 33 -7.48 2.29 -1.64
N VAL A 34 -6.46 3.13 -1.79
CA VAL A 34 -5.27 3.13 -0.93
C VAL A 34 -5.42 4.23 0.11
N ILE A 35 -5.55 3.82 1.37
CA ILE A 35 -5.60 4.74 2.50
C ILE A 35 -4.15 5.06 2.89
N LYS A 36 -3.79 6.34 2.94
CA LYS A 36 -2.43 6.75 3.29
C LYS A 36 -2.38 7.98 4.17
N GLN A 37 -1.24 8.15 4.84
CA GLN A 37 -0.91 9.32 5.64
C GLN A 37 0.56 9.70 5.41
N GLU A 38 0.84 11.00 5.38
CA GLU A 38 2.23 11.49 5.34
C GLU A 38 2.94 11.24 6.67
N ILE A 39 4.20 10.84 6.56
CA ILE A 39 5.11 10.63 7.68
C ILE A 39 6.52 11.06 7.24
N ASN A 40 7.44 11.11 8.19
CA ASN A 40 8.86 11.22 7.89
C ASN A 40 9.62 10.30 8.84
N PHE A 41 10.02 9.13 8.34
CA PHE A 41 10.71 8.13 9.15
C PHE A 41 11.79 7.44 8.34
N ILE A 42 12.89 7.06 9.02
CA ILE A 42 14.02 6.39 8.39
C ILE A 42 14.16 5.02 9.02
N PHE A 43 14.10 3.99 8.19
CA PHE A 43 14.40 2.62 8.58
C PHE A 43 15.86 2.32 8.26
N THR A 44 16.54 1.69 9.21
CA THR A 44 17.93 1.26 9.08
C THR A 44 17.99 -0.26 8.96
N PRO A 45 18.91 -0.81 8.15
CA PRO A 45 19.03 -2.24 7.95
C PRO A 45 19.45 -2.96 9.23
N GLY A 46 18.96 -4.19 9.41
CA GLY A 46 19.26 -5.04 10.57
C GLY A 46 18.45 -4.75 11.84
N GLU A 47 17.62 -3.70 11.84
CA GLU A 47 16.76 -3.34 12.96
C GLU A 47 15.36 -3.93 12.84
N LYS A 48 14.69 -4.08 13.99
CA LYS A 48 13.28 -4.48 14.06
C LYS A 48 12.44 -3.31 14.54
N TYR A 49 11.32 -3.09 13.86
CA TYR A 49 10.39 -2.03 14.20
C TYR A 49 9.02 -2.60 14.50
N VAL A 50 8.38 -2.07 15.55
CA VAL A 50 6.98 -2.35 15.88
C VAL A 50 6.15 -1.13 15.51
N VAL A 51 5.03 -1.38 14.83
CA VAL A 51 4.12 -0.36 14.31
C VAL A 51 2.77 -0.49 15.01
N ASP A 52 2.47 0.45 15.88
CA ASP A 52 1.17 0.57 16.54
C ASP A 52 0.29 1.61 15.84
N GLY A 53 -1.01 1.63 16.13
CA GLY A 53 -1.93 2.67 15.67
C GLY A 53 -2.34 2.57 14.20
N VAL A 54 -2.24 1.37 13.61
CA VAL A 54 -2.85 1.04 12.32
C VAL A 54 -3.95 0.01 12.55
N GLU A 55 -5.19 0.39 12.27
CA GLU A 55 -6.37 -0.45 12.48
C GLU A 55 -7.04 -0.72 11.13
N ILE A 56 -7.41 -1.98 10.89
CA ILE A 56 -8.07 -2.43 9.65
C ILE A 56 -9.25 -3.33 10.02
N ASP A 57 -10.46 -2.75 10.02
CA ASP A 57 -11.68 -3.43 10.44
C ASP A 57 -12.50 -3.92 9.25
N GLY A 58 -13.09 -5.10 9.40
CA GLY A 58 -14.01 -5.68 8.41
C GLY A 58 -13.33 -6.49 7.29
N LEU A 59 -12.00 -6.63 7.33
CA LEU A 59 -11.27 -7.52 6.44
C LEU A 59 -11.29 -8.95 6.99
N VAL A 60 -11.91 -9.86 6.26
CA VAL A 60 -11.99 -11.28 6.61
C VAL A 60 -11.21 -12.15 5.61
N PRO A 61 -10.68 -13.32 6.02
CA PRO A 61 -10.08 -14.28 5.10
C PRO A 61 -11.04 -14.62 3.93
N PRO A 62 -10.53 -14.82 2.71
CA PRO A 62 -9.12 -15.02 2.34
C PRO A 62 -8.35 -13.74 2.00
N TRP A 63 -8.94 -12.57 2.23
CA TRP A 63 -8.38 -11.29 1.80
C TRP A 63 -7.25 -10.82 2.71
N GLU A 64 -6.31 -10.07 2.13
CA GLU A 64 -5.13 -9.58 2.83
C GLU A 64 -5.05 -8.06 2.75
N ALA A 65 -4.52 -7.45 3.80
CA ALA A 65 -4.06 -6.08 3.78
C ALA A 65 -2.57 -6.01 4.08
N TYR A 66 -1.90 -5.11 3.37
CA TYR A 66 -0.48 -4.83 3.49
C TYR A 66 -0.33 -3.41 4.01
N VAL A 67 0.25 -3.27 5.19
CA VAL A 67 0.61 -1.97 5.74
C VAL A 67 2.04 -1.70 5.34
N SER A 68 2.29 -0.64 4.59
CA SER A 68 3.62 -0.37 4.06
C SER A 68 3.98 1.11 4.15
N PHE A 69 5.24 1.32 4.51
CA PHE A 69 5.96 2.57 4.51
C PHE A 69 6.55 2.75 3.12
N VAL A 70 6.13 3.78 2.41
CA VAL A 70 6.46 3.99 1.00
C VAL A 70 7.39 5.18 0.84
N ASP A 71 8.33 5.06 -0.08
CA ASP A 71 9.31 6.08 -0.39
C ASP A 71 8.69 7.35 -1.01
N PRO A 72 9.45 8.45 -1.15
CA PRO A 72 8.97 9.68 -1.77
C PRO A 72 8.54 9.52 -3.24
N SER A 73 9.12 8.56 -3.98
CA SER A 73 8.72 8.27 -5.35
C SER A 73 7.36 7.60 -5.45
N GLY A 74 6.92 6.92 -4.37
CA GLY A 74 5.68 6.14 -4.39
C GLY A 74 5.81 4.86 -5.21
N GLU A 75 7.02 4.28 -5.28
CA GLU A 75 7.33 3.13 -6.15
C GLU A 75 7.71 1.88 -5.34
N PHE A 76 8.38 2.07 -4.20
CA PHE A 76 8.79 0.98 -3.33
C PHE A 76 8.38 1.24 -1.88
N GLY A 77 7.95 0.18 -1.21
CA GLY A 77 7.60 0.21 0.20
C GLY A 77 8.08 -1.01 0.96
N ILE A 78 8.41 -0.79 2.23
CA ILE A 78 8.67 -1.85 3.21
C ILE A 78 7.51 -1.90 4.19
N GLY A 79 7.21 -3.05 4.78
CA GLY A 79 6.04 -3.13 5.64
C GLY A 79 5.78 -4.49 6.22
N TYR A 80 4.52 -4.77 6.49
CA TYR A 80 4.07 -6.03 7.02
C TYR A 80 2.72 -6.44 6.47
N ILE A 81 2.46 -7.74 6.52
CA ILE A 81 1.15 -8.30 6.22
C ILE A 81 0.30 -8.20 7.49
N ALA A 82 -0.78 -7.40 7.45
CA ALA A 82 -1.64 -7.19 8.61
C ALA A 82 -2.50 -8.43 8.93
N THR A 83 -2.78 -9.26 7.93
CA THR A 83 -3.56 -10.48 8.10
C THR A 83 -2.69 -11.64 8.57
N GLY A 84 -2.96 -12.17 9.76
CA GLY A 84 -2.28 -13.33 10.31
C GLY A 84 -2.56 -14.60 9.49
N ARG A 85 -1.54 -15.07 8.75
CA ARG A 85 -1.53 -16.38 8.08
C ARG A 85 -0.12 -16.94 8.18
N ARG A 86 0.03 -18.24 8.43
CA ARG A 86 1.36 -18.88 8.42
C ARG A 86 1.84 -19.01 6.98
N ARG A 87 2.95 -18.36 6.62
CA ARG A 87 3.67 -18.57 5.36
C ARG A 87 5.03 -19.20 5.66
N MET A 88 5.69 -19.71 4.62
CA MET A 88 7.02 -20.32 4.76
C MET A 88 8.16 -19.30 4.75
N PHE A 89 7.90 -18.08 4.30
CA PHE A 89 8.91 -17.02 4.14
C PHE A 89 8.63 -15.90 5.12
N GLU A 90 9.68 -15.43 5.80
CA GLU A 90 9.60 -14.28 6.71
C GLU A 90 9.45 -12.95 5.96
N CYS A 91 10.15 -12.82 4.83
CA CYS A 91 10.08 -11.65 3.95
C CYS A 91 9.39 -12.02 2.63
N VAL A 92 8.35 -11.26 2.28
CA VAL A 92 7.46 -11.54 1.16
C VAL A 92 7.46 -10.35 0.21
N HIS A 93 7.85 -10.60 -1.04
CA HIS A 93 7.70 -9.61 -2.11
C HIS A 93 6.28 -9.65 -2.69
N LYS A 94 5.66 -8.48 -2.81
CA LYS A 94 4.36 -8.28 -3.47
C LYS A 94 4.41 -7.08 -4.40
N VAL A 95 3.55 -7.09 -5.40
CA VAL A 95 3.31 -5.95 -6.29
C VAL A 95 1.85 -5.58 -6.15
N TYR A 96 1.57 -4.31 -5.87
CA TYR A 96 0.21 -3.80 -5.77
C TYR A 96 -0.09 -2.83 -6.90
N THR A 97 -1.21 -3.03 -7.58
CA THR A 97 -1.73 -2.15 -8.63
C THR A 97 -3.15 -1.71 -8.31
N THR A 98 -4.09 -2.66 -8.36
CA THR A 98 -5.53 -2.42 -8.20
C THR A 98 -6.18 -3.52 -7.35
N PRO A 99 -7.35 -3.26 -6.75
CA PRO A 99 -8.22 -4.27 -6.19
C PRO A 99 -8.55 -5.35 -7.21
N LEU A 100 -8.89 -6.53 -6.71
CA LEU A 100 -9.21 -7.67 -7.56
C LEU A 100 -10.47 -7.37 -8.39
N TYR A 101 -10.43 -7.79 -9.66
CA TYR A 101 -11.54 -7.66 -10.62
C TYR A 101 -11.98 -6.23 -10.97
N LEU A 102 -11.23 -5.21 -10.53
CA LEU A 102 -11.49 -3.84 -10.93
C LEU A 102 -11.08 -3.63 -12.39
N GLN A 103 -11.99 -3.08 -13.19
CA GLN A 103 -11.67 -2.67 -14.56
C GLN A 103 -11.26 -1.20 -14.59
N LEU A 104 -10.19 -0.91 -15.31
CA LEU A 104 -9.73 0.46 -15.56
C LEU A 104 -10.21 0.90 -16.94
N ALA A 105 -10.52 2.18 -17.09
CA ALA A 105 -10.74 2.75 -18.40
C ALA A 105 -9.47 2.60 -19.28
N PRO A 106 -9.58 2.39 -20.61
CA PRO A 106 -8.44 2.09 -21.48
C PRO A 106 -7.32 3.15 -21.51
N TYR A 107 -7.67 4.40 -21.17
CA TYR A 107 -6.74 5.53 -21.11
C TYR A 107 -6.01 5.65 -19.76
N ILE A 108 -6.22 4.72 -18.82
CA ILE A 108 -5.59 4.72 -17.49
C ILE A 108 -4.54 3.61 -17.42
N VAL A 109 -3.36 3.96 -16.92
CA VAL A 109 -2.32 3.01 -16.54
C VAL A 109 -2.01 3.23 -15.07
N VAL A 110 -1.90 2.13 -14.32
CA VAL A 110 -1.49 2.18 -12.93
C VAL A 110 -0.03 1.78 -12.83
N LYS A 111 0.81 2.68 -12.34
CA LYS A 111 2.17 2.38 -11.95
C LYS A 111 2.13 1.61 -10.62
N PRO A 112 2.66 0.37 -10.56
CA PRO A 112 2.60 -0.44 -9.36
C PRO A 112 3.43 0.14 -8.22
N VAL A 113 3.12 -0.30 -7.00
CA VAL A 113 4.04 -0.20 -5.85
C VAL A 113 4.59 -1.60 -5.57
N GLU A 114 5.91 -1.70 -5.52
CA GLU A 114 6.62 -2.89 -5.05
C GLU A 114 6.69 -2.88 -3.53
N LEU A 115 6.38 -4.01 -2.91
CA LEU A 115 6.26 -4.16 -1.46
C LEU A 115 7.17 -5.27 -0.98
N LEU A 116 8.04 -4.96 -0.01
CA LEU A 116 8.80 -5.92 0.77
C LEU A 116 8.17 -6.02 2.17
N LEU A 117 7.50 -7.13 2.45
CA LEU A 117 6.62 -7.27 3.61
C LEU A 117 7.13 -8.35 4.56
N SER A 118 7.20 -8.02 5.85
CA SER A 118 7.34 -8.99 6.93
C SER A 118 6.05 -9.80 7.12
N ASP A 119 6.18 -11.11 7.32
CA ASP A 119 5.07 -12.04 7.58
C ASP A 119 4.58 -12.00 9.04
N LYS A 120 4.83 -10.90 9.75
CA LYS A 120 4.47 -10.69 11.16
C LYS A 120 3.64 -9.42 11.26
N PRO A 121 2.36 -9.50 11.68
CA PRO A 121 1.54 -8.31 11.87
C PRO A 121 2.23 -7.31 12.80
N ASN A 122 2.19 -6.03 12.43
CA ASN A 122 2.74 -4.90 13.17
C ASN A 122 4.25 -4.91 13.38
N VAL A 123 4.99 -5.80 12.69
CA VAL A 123 6.45 -5.89 12.81
C VAL A 123 7.10 -5.72 11.45
N ILE A 124 8.09 -4.84 11.36
CA ILE A 124 8.94 -4.67 10.19
C ILE A 124 10.34 -5.13 10.56
N ASP A 125 10.76 -6.24 9.96
CA ASP A 125 12.09 -6.84 10.12
C ASP A 125 12.81 -7.07 8.77
N CYS A 126 12.11 -6.90 7.64
CA CYS A 126 12.66 -7.03 6.29
C CYS A 126 13.20 -5.69 5.76
N VAL A 127 14.28 -5.19 6.37
CA VAL A 127 14.95 -3.94 5.96
C VAL A 127 16.37 -4.24 5.47
N GLU A 128 16.56 -4.25 4.15
CA GLU A 128 17.85 -4.61 3.53
C GLU A 128 18.80 -3.42 3.34
N ARG A 129 18.25 -2.20 3.27
CA ARG A 129 18.99 -0.96 3.06
C ARG A 129 18.33 0.18 3.82
N VAL A 130 19.06 1.29 3.99
CA VAL A 130 18.48 2.53 4.53
C VAL A 130 17.30 2.93 3.66
N PHE A 131 16.14 3.13 4.30
CA PHE A 131 14.89 3.40 3.62
C PHE A 131 14.21 4.62 4.22
N HIS A 132 13.98 5.62 3.37
CA HIS A 132 13.32 6.86 3.74
C HIS A 132 11.84 6.76 3.41
N ALA A 133 10.99 6.68 4.42
CA ALA A 133 9.55 6.63 4.26
C ALA A 133 8.95 8.04 4.27
N ARG A 134 8.12 8.34 3.26
CA ARG A 134 7.32 9.56 3.20
C ARG A 134 5.85 9.32 3.47
N TYR A 135 5.38 8.10 3.26
CA TYR A 135 4.00 7.73 3.48
C TYR A 135 3.93 6.42 4.26
N ILE A 136 2.90 6.29 5.10
CA ILE A 136 2.36 4.99 5.46
C ILE A 136 1.09 4.79 4.65
N ALA A 137 0.92 3.60 4.08
CA ALA A 137 -0.20 3.27 3.21
C ALA A 137 -0.72 1.86 3.52
N VAL A 138 -2.03 1.67 3.31
CA VAL A 138 -2.71 0.38 3.43
C VAL A 138 -3.18 -0.05 2.06
N PHE A 139 -2.61 -1.16 1.60
CA PHE A 139 -2.94 -1.78 0.33
C PHE A 139 -3.80 -3.01 0.59
N ILE A 140 -5.04 -3.01 0.11
CA ILE A 140 -5.99 -4.10 0.36
C ILE A 140 -6.11 -4.96 -0.89
N ASN A 141 -5.73 -6.23 -0.77
CA ASN A 141 -5.86 -7.24 -1.81
C ASN A 141 -7.21 -7.97 -1.66
N ALA A 142 -8.27 -7.29 -2.08
CA ALA A 142 -9.63 -7.79 -2.08
C ALA A 142 -10.41 -7.22 -3.29
N PRO A 143 -11.57 -7.79 -3.64
CA PRO A 143 -12.53 -7.15 -4.52
C PRO A 143 -12.93 -5.75 -4.04
N ILE A 144 -13.11 -4.80 -4.95
CA ILE A 144 -13.39 -3.39 -4.64
C ILE A 144 -14.63 -3.17 -3.75
N ASN A 145 -15.69 -3.97 -3.91
CA ASN A 145 -16.90 -3.93 -3.08
C ASN A 145 -16.66 -4.35 -1.62
N ILE A 146 -15.56 -5.07 -1.34
CA ILE A 146 -15.10 -5.39 0.00
C ILE A 146 -14.22 -4.24 0.51
N VAL A 147 -13.31 -3.74 -0.33
CA VAL A 147 -12.43 -2.60 0.01
C VAL A 147 -13.23 -1.38 0.48
N GLN A 148 -14.32 -1.04 -0.21
CA GLN A 148 -15.18 0.09 0.14
C GLN A 148 -15.88 -0.03 1.51
N LYS A 149 -15.97 -1.24 2.07
CA LYS A 149 -16.62 -1.50 3.37
C LYS A 149 -15.63 -1.55 4.53
N ILE A 150 -14.34 -1.67 4.22
CA ILE A 150 -13.28 -1.75 5.22
C ILE A 150 -13.09 -0.37 5.84
N LYS A 151 -12.96 -0.33 7.16
CA LYS A 151 -12.58 0.88 7.88
C LYS A 151 -11.11 0.79 8.21
N THR A 152 -10.37 1.85 7.90
CA THR A 152 -8.95 1.93 8.18
C THR A 152 -8.65 3.22 8.93
N THR A 153 -8.00 3.08 10.08
CA THR A 153 -7.51 4.21 10.87
C THR A 153 -5.99 4.22 10.83
N LEU A 154 -5.41 5.37 10.51
CA LEU A 154 -3.97 5.58 10.51
C LEU A 154 -3.61 6.61 11.58
N SER A 155 -2.84 6.16 12.57
CA SER A 155 -2.23 6.98 13.61
C SER A 155 -0.92 6.30 14.05
N PRO A 156 0.02 6.13 13.10
CA PRO A 156 1.16 5.24 13.29
C PRO A 156 2.08 5.72 14.41
N ASN A 157 2.42 4.81 15.32
CA ASN A 157 3.48 4.99 16.31
C ASN A 157 4.55 3.92 16.07
N ILE A 158 5.72 4.35 15.63
CA ILE A 158 6.81 3.47 15.19
C ILE A 158 7.85 3.39 16.30
N LYS A 159 8.05 2.20 16.84
CA LYS A 159 9.02 1.94 17.91
C LYS A 159 10.12 1.02 17.38
N ARG A 160 11.37 1.39 17.64
CA ARG A 160 12.50 0.47 17.44
C ARG A 160 12.48 -0.54 18.58
N ASN A 161 12.45 -1.83 18.23
CA ASN A 161 12.46 -2.92 19.19
C ASN A 161 13.91 -3.38 19.38
N ILE A 162 14.52 -2.99 20.51
CA ILE A 162 15.90 -3.33 20.90
C ILE A 162 15.88 -4.66 21.65
#